data_AF-A0ABD0NSN0-F1
#
_entry.id   AF-A0ABD0NSN0-F1
#
_cell.length_a   1.000
_cell.length_b   1.000
_cell.length_c   1.000
_cell.angle_alpha   90.00
_cell.angle_beta   90.00
_cell.angle_gamma   90.00
#
_symmetry.space_group_name_H-M   'P 1'
#
loop_
_entity.id
_entity.type
_entity.pdbx_description
1 polymer ?
#
loop_
_entity_poly.entity_id
_entity_poly.type
_entity_poly.pdbx_seq_one_letter_code
_entity_poly.pdbx_strand_id
1 'polypeptide(L)'
;DVTDLFGTDLPVEGGKGGEFAWRDGPLLAGLKAGHWIVLDELNLASQSVLEGLNACFDHRAEIYIPELGMRFHVQHEKTKIFGCQNPFTQGGGRKGLPKSFLN
;
A
#
# COMPACT_ATOMS: atom_id res chain seq x y z
N ASP A 1 7.95 -3.66 3.22
CA ASP A 1 6.99 -4.78 3.29
C ASP A 1 5.57 -4.24 3.11
N VAL A 2 4.58 -5.10 2.92
CA VAL A 2 3.16 -4.72 2.80
C VAL A 2 2.67 -4.04 4.09
N THR A 3 3.16 -4.49 5.23
CA THR A 3 2.90 -3.88 6.55
C THR A 3 3.39 -2.44 6.64
N ASP A 4 4.50 -2.08 5.96
CA ASP A 4 4.97 -0.69 5.93
C ASP A 4 4.01 0.25 5.17
N LEU A 5 3.17 -0.29 4.28
CA LEU A 5 2.19 0.49 3.52
C LEU A 5 0.85 0.58 4.24
N PHE A 6 0.33 -0.55 4.72
CA PHE A 6 -1.00 -0.62 5.30
C PHE A 6 -1.01 -0.40 6.81
N GLY A 7 0.06 -0.76 7.51
CA GLY A 7 0.18 -0.60 8.95
C GLY A 7 0.63 -1.86 9.65
N THR A 8 0.93 -1.70 10.93
CA THR A 8 1.34 -2.79 11.82
C THR A 8 1.10 -2.39 13.27
N ASP A 9 1.11 -3.37 14.17
CA ASP A 9 1.10 -3.12 15.61
C ASP A 9 2.49 -2.63 16.06
N LEU A 10 2.54 -1.42 16.60
CA LEU A 10 3.76 -0.81 17.11
C LEU A 10 3.68 -0.61 18.63
N PRO A 11 4.83 -0.63 19.33
CA PRO A 11 4.87 -0.28 20.75
C PRO A 11 4.26 1.10 20.99
N VAL A 12 3.45 1.22 22.04
CA VAL A 12 2.89 2.52 22.44
C VAL A 12 3.97 3.34 23.15
N GLU A 13 4.28 4.53 22.62
CA GLU A 13 5.23 5.44 23.27
C GLU A 13 4.71 5.88 24.65
N GLY A 14 5.49 5.61 25.69
CA GLY A 14 5.08 5.86 27.08
C GLY A 14 4.09 4.85 27.65
N GLY A 15 3.77 3.78 26.90
CA GLY A 15 2.92 2.68 27.35
C GLY A 15 3.61 1.75 28.36
N LYS A 16 2.83 0.82 28.92
CA LYS A 16 3.38 -0.24 29.77
C LYS A 16 4.21 -1.22 28.93
N GLY A 17 5.14 -1.93 29.57
CA GLY A 17 5.91 -2.98 28.89
C GLY A 17 4.99 -4.02 28.25
N GLY A 18 5.14 -4.24 26.94
CA GLY A 18 4.31 -5.17 26.17
C GLY A 18 3.01 -4.57 25.62
N GLU A 19 2.80 -3.25 25.72
CA GLU A 19 1.65 -2.58 25.13
C GLU A 19 1.92 -2.23 23.65
N PHE A 20 1.08 -2.74 22.77
CA PHE A 20 1.11 -2.49 21.33
C PHE A 20 -0.22 -1.92 20.88
N ALA A 21 -0.16 -1.02 19.90
CA ALA A 21 -1.34 -0.49 19.25
C ALA A 21 -1.11 -0.43 17.74
N TRP A 22 -2.18 -0.69 17.00
CA TRP A 22 -2.18 -0.57 15.55
C TRP A 22 -1.81 0.85 15.14
N ARG A 23 -0.86 0.95 14.21
CA ARG A 23 -0.54 2.20 13.52
C ARG A 23 -0.77 2.02 12.03
N ASP A 24 -1.68 2.82 11.48
CA ASP A 24 -1.90 2.87 10.04
C ASP A 24 -0.61 3.24 9.32
N GLY A 25 -0.32 2.50 8.25
CA GLY A 25 0.72 2.88 7.30
C GLY A 25 0.25 4.04 6.40
N PRO A 26 1.17 4.70 5.69
CA PRO A 26 0.89 5.88 4.89
C PRO A 26 -0.17 5.64 3.80
N LEU A 27 -0.20 4.44 3.20
CA LEU A 27 -1.19 4.09 2.18
C LEU A 27 -2.58 3.97 2.81
N LEU A 28 -2.73 3.20 3.89
CA LEU A 28 -4.03 3.04 4.56
C LEU A 28 -4.55 4.37 5.11
N ALA A 29 -3.68 5.16 5.74
CA ALA A 29 -4.05 6.48 6.26
C ALA A 29 -4.55 7.40 5.13
N GLY A 30 -3.82 7.45 4.00
CA GLY A 30 -4.21 8.25 2.83
C GLY A 30 -5.54 7.77 2.22
N LEU A 31 -5.76 6.46 2.15
CA LEU A 31 -7.02 5.88 1.67
C LEU A 31 -8.20 6.25 2.58
N LYS A 32 -8.05 6.12 3.90
CA LYS A 32 -9.08 6.51 4.88
C LYS A 32 -9.42 8.00 4.79
N ALA A 33 -8.41 8.84 4.56
CA ALA A 33 -8.55 10.29 4.46
C ALA A 33 -9.04 10.78 3.08
N GLY A 34 -9.19 9.89 2.08
CA GLY A 34 -9.61 10.27 0.74
C GLY A 34 -8.55 11.05 -0.05
N HIS A 35 -7.27 10.86 0.27
CA HIS A 35 -6.17 11.61 -0.33
C HIS A 35 -5.82 11.10 -1.73
N TRP A 36 -5.14 11.96 -2.49
CA TRP A 36 -4.47 11.51 -3.71
C TRP A 36 -3.13 10.90 -3.33
N ILE A 37 -2.81 9.77 -3.96
CA ILE A 37 -1.69 8.92 -3.58
C ILE A 37 -0.79 8.76 -4.79
N VAL A 38 0.51 9.05 -4.63
CA VAL A 38 1.52 8.79 -5.64
C VAL A 38 2.43 7.69 -5.14
N LEU A 39 2.47 6.58 -5.88
CA LEU A 39 3.37 5.47 -5.66
C LEU A 39 4.56 5.64 -6.61
N ASP A 40 5.65 6.18 -6.09
CA ASP A 40 6.86 6.41 -6.87
C ASP A 40 7.70 5.13 -7.02
N GLU A 41 8.45 5.05 -8.11
CA GLU A 41 9.38 3.96 -8.42
C GLU A 41 8.78 2.55 -8.26
N LEU A 42 7.51 2.37 -8.64
CA LEU A 42 6.73 1.17 -8.36
C LEU A 42 7.40 -0.13 -8.86
N ASN A 43 8.17 -0.03 -9.94
CA ASN A 43 8.92 -1.14 -10.52
C ASN A 43 10.17 -1.60 -9.74
N LEU A 44 10.52 -0.91 -8.65
CA LEU A 44 11.53 -1.34 -7.69
C LEU A 44 10.91 -2.07 -6.48
N ALA A 45 9.58 -2.02 -6.32
CA ALA A 45 8.90 -2.71 -5.23
C ALA A 45 9.04 -4.23 -5.34
N SER A 46 8.99 -4.91 -4.19
CA SER A 46 8.96 -6.37 -4.14
C SER A 46 7.68 -6.91 -4.76
N GLN A 47 7.71 -8.16 -5.24
CA GLN A 47 6.52 -8.82 -5.77
C GLN A 47 5.37 -8.86 -4.75
N SER A 48 5.67 -9.10 -3.47
CA SER A 48 4.66 -9.10 -2.39
C SER A 48 3.98 -7.75 -2.23
N VAL A 49 4.72 -6.64 -2.34
CA VAL A 49 4.15 -5.29 -2.30
C VAL A 49 3.25 -5.04 -3.50
N LEU A 50 3.70 -5.40 -4.70
CA LEU A 50 2.90 -5.26 -5.92
C LEU A 50 1.61 -6.10 -5.86
N GLU A 51 1.68 -7.32 -5.33
CA GLU A 51 0.52 -8.18 -5.12
C GLU A 51 -0.45 -7.60 -4.09
N GLY A 52 0.05 -7.07 -2.97
CA GLY A 52 -0.78 -6.39 -1.97
C GLY A 52 -1.45 -5.13 -2.51
N LEU A 53 -0.78 -4.42 -3.42
CA LEU A 53 -1.32 -3.24 -4.09
C LEU A 53 -2.41 -3.56 -5.12
N ASN A 54 -2.44 -4.75 -5.72
CA ASN A 54 -3.51 -5.12 -6.67
C ASN A 54 -4.91 -4.97 -6.05
N ALA A 55 -5.06 -5.18 -4.74
CA ALA A 55 -6.33 -4.98 -4.03
C ALA A 55 -6.86 -3.53 -4.13
N CYS A 56 -5.97 -2.55 -4.29
CA CYS A 56 -6.33 -1.14 -4.47
C CYS A 56 -6.82 -0.81 -5.89
N PHE A 57 -6.47 -1.65 -6.87
CA PHE A 57 -6.71 -1.42 -8.31
C PHE A 57 -7.73 -2.36 -8.93
N ASP A 58 -8.04 -3.47 -8.24
CA ASP A 58 -9.06 -4.41 -8.68
C ASP A 58 -10.47 -3.78 -8.62
N HIS A 59 -11.41 -4.31 -9.40
CA HIS A 59 -12.80 -3.82 -9.52
C HIS A 59 -13.56 -3.75 -8.19
N ARG A 60 -13.11 -4.52 -7.20
CA ARG A 60 -13.69 -4.54 -5.84
C ARG A 60 -13.29 -3.33 -5.01
N ALA A 61 -12.17 -2.68 -5.35
CA ALA A 61 -11.64 -1.54 -4.62
C ALA A 61 -11.53 -1.78 -3.10
N GLU A 62 -11.29 -3.03 -2.69
CA GLU A 62 -11.39 -3.48 -1.31
C GLU A 62 -10.05 -4.08 -0.87
N ILE A 63 -9.57 -3.61 0.27
CA ILE A 63 -8.34 -4.06 0.92
C ILE A 63 -8.71 -4.72 2.24
N TYR A 64 -8.36 -5.99 2.38
CA TYR A 64 -8.50 -6.71 3.65
C TYR A 64 -7.17 -6.67 4.42
N ILE A 65 -7.23 -6.27 5.68
CA ILE A 65 -6.08 -6.26 6.59
C ILE A 65 -6.30 -7.32 7.66
N PRO A 66 -5.60 -8.48 7.58
CA PRO A 66 -5.77 -9.60 8.50
C PRO A 66 -5.56 -9.24 9.97
N GLU A 67 -4.57 -8.39 10.26
CA GLU A 67 -4.20 -7.97 11.60
C GLU A 67 -5.34 -7.21 12.30
N LEU A 68 -6.15 -6.48 11.52
CA LEU A 68 -7.34 -5.79 12.02
C LEU A 68 -8.62 -6.62 11.90
N GLY A 69 -8.62 -7.68 11.08
CA GLY A 69 -9.84 -8.40 10.69
C GLY A 69 -10.82 -7.50 9.91
N MET A 70 -10.33 -6.43 9.28
CA MET A 70 -11.16 -5.37 8.68
C MET A 70 -10.94 -5.23 7.18
N ARG A 71 -11.98 -4.71 6.51
CA ARG A 71 -11.97 -4.35 5.09
C ARG A 71 -12.04 -2.83 4.95
N PHE A 72 -11.23 -2.29 4.06
CA PHE A 72 -11.18 -0.88 3.71
C PHE A 72 -11.46 -0.72 2.23
N HIS A 73 -12.27 0.29 1.88
CA HIS A 73 -12.63 0.54 0.49
C HIS A 73 -11.92 1.79 -0.03
N VAL A 74 -11.41 1.70 -1.26
CA VAL A 74 -10.88 2.86 -1.99
C VAL A 74 -12.07 3.70 -2.46
N GLN A 75 -12.24 4.88 -1.88
CA GLN A 75 -13.30 5.82 -2.28
C GLN A 75 -12.91 6.51 -3.60
N HIS A 76 -13.16 5.87 -4.74
CA HIS A 76 -12.72 6.35 -6.07
C HIS A 76 -13.17 7.76 -6.46
N GLU A 77 -14.24 8.28 -5.85
CA GLU A 77 -14.70 9.67 -6.04
C GLU A 77 -13.75 10.69 -5.38
N LYS A 78 -13.06 10.31 -4.30
CA LYS A 78 -12.18 11.19 -3.51
C LYS A 78 -10.71 10.87 -3.72
N THR A 79 -10.38 9.59 -3.71
CA THR A 79 -9.01 9.07 -3.82
C THR A 79 -8.68 8.76 -5.27
N LYS A 80 -7.56 9.32 -5.76
CA LYS A 80 -6.90 8.91 -7.00
C LYS A 80 -5.52 8.36 -6.67
N ILE A 81 -5.16 7.24 -7.27
CA ILE A 81 -3.86 6.60 -7.07
C ILE A 81 -3.09 6.68 -8.39
N PHE A 82 -1.88 7.20 -8.34
CA PHE A 82 -0.96 7.32 -9.46
C PHE A 82 0.25 6.42 -9.21
N GLY A 83 0.64 5.63 -10.21
CA GLY A 83 1.86 4.82 -10.16
C GLY A 83 2.90 5.38 -11.12
N CYS A 84 4.09 5.68 -10.63
CA CYS A 84 5.22 6.06 -11.46
C CYS A 84 6.09 4.83 -11.75
N GLN A 85 6.52 4.70 -13.00
CA GLN A 85 7.46 3.68 -13.41
C GLN A 85 8.72 4.36 -13.93
N ASN A 86 9.86 4.04 -13.33
CA ASN A 86 11.14 4.50 -13.82
C ASN A 86 11.52 3.80 -15.14
N PRO A 87 12.23 4.47 -16.05
CA PRO A 87 12.69 3.88 -17.30
C PRO A 87 13.48 2.58 -17.08
N PHE A 88 13.09 1.52 -17.79
CA PHE A 88 13.69 0.19 -17.70
C PHE A 88 15.17 0.14 -18.15
N THR A 89 15.61 1.10 -18.96
CA THR A 89 16.95 1.15 -19.53
C THR A 89 18.05 1.58 -18.56
N GLN A 90 17.72 2.05 -17.36
CA GLN A 90 18.70 2.60 -16.41
C GLN A 90 19.39 1.56 -15.49
N GLY A 91 19.22 0.25 -15.72
CA GLY A 91 19.84 -0.80 -14.90
C GLY A 91 19.34 -0.83 -13.45
N GLY A 92 20.08 -1.45 -12.52
CA GLY A 92 19.82 -1.34 -11.06
C GLY A 92 18.66 -2.20 -10.50
N GLY A 93 18.39 -3.37 -11.08
CA GLY A 93 17.34 -4.27 -10.56
C GLY A 93 15.90 -3.90 -10.95
N ARG A 94 15.74 -2.89 -11.82
CA ARG A 94 14.45 -2.46 -12.39
C ARG A 94 13.83 -3.60 -13.21
N LYS A 95 12.66 -4.09 -12.77
CA LYS A 95 11.86 -5.10 -13.47
C LYS A 95 10.70 -4.43 -14.22
N GLY A 96 10.11 -5.14 -15.18
CA GLY A 96 8.81 -4.72 -15.72
C GLY A 96 7.72 -4.85 -14.65
N LEU A 97 6.74 -3.94 -14.65
CA LEU A 97 5.57 -4.11 -13.81
C LEU A 97 4.81 -5.41 -14.20
N PRO A 98 4.17 -6.09 -13.23
CA PRO A 98 3.31 -7.23 -13.52
C PRO A 98 2.22 -6.85 -14.53
N LYS A 99 1.80 -7.78 -15.39
CA LYS A 99 0.75 -7.54 -16.38
C LYS A 99 -0.56 -7.02 -15.76
N SER A 100 -0.85 -7.37 -14.51
CA SER A 100 -2.03 -6.88 -13.79
C SER A 100 -2.06 -5.36 -13.61
N PHE A 101 -0.92 -4.67 -13.69
CA PHE A 101 -0.80 -3.22 -13.59
C PHE A 101 -0.86 -2.51 -14.95
N LEU A 102 -0.82 -3.25 -16.05
CA LEU A 102 -0.70 -2.72 -17.42
C LEU A 102 -1.98 -2.91 -18.25
N ASN A 103 -3.04 -3.47 -17.67
CA ASN A 103 -4.30 -3.83 -18.32
C ASN A 103 -5.43 -2.90 -17.91
#